data_AF-A0A060ZH75-F1
#
_entry.id   AF-A0A060ZH75-F1
#
_cell.length_a   1.000
_cell.length_b   1.000
_cell.length_c   1.000
_cell.angle_alpha   90.00
_cell.angle_beta   90.00
_cell.angle_gamma   90.00
#
_symmetry.space_group_name_H-M   'P 1'
#
loop_
_entity.id
_entity.type
_entity.pdbx_description
1 polymer ?
#
loop_
_entity_poly.entity_id
_entity_poly.type
_entity_poly.pdbx_seq_one_letter_code
_entity_poly.pdbx_strand_id
1 'polypeptide(L)' 'MDSIAGVLKLYFRGLDHALFPKEVFHDLISCVSMENLQERAVHIRKVLLSLPSNTLIIMRYLFAFLN' A
#
# COMPACT_ATOMS: atom_id res chain seq x y z
N MET A 1 12.52 13.49 -15.62
CA MET A 1 11.75 12.31 -15.17
C MET A 1 11.19 12.54 -13.76
N ASP A 2 11.88 13.31 -12.92
CA ASP A 2 11.47 13.63 -11.54
C ASP A 2 10.17 14.43 -11.41
N SER A 3 9.77 15.17 -12.46
CA SER A 3 8.54 15.98 -12.45
C SER A 3 7.26 15.13 -12.37
N ILE A 4 7.18 14.02 -13.10
CA ILE A 4 5.98 13.17 -13.16
C ILE A 4 5.79 12.41 -11.85
N ALA A 5 6.87 11.87 -11.28
CA ALA A 5 6.83 11.22 -9.97
C ALA A 5 6.44 12.21 -8.86
N GLY A 6 6.84 13.48 -8.98
CA GLY A 6 6.41 14.56 -8.09
C GLY A 6 4.90 14.82 -8.18
N VAL A 7 4.36 14.94 -9.39
CA VAL A 7 2.91 15.14 -9.61
C VAL A 7 2.09 13.97 -9.10
N LEU A 8 2.51 12.72 -9.33
CA LEU A 8 1.83 11.53 -8.84
C LEU A 8 1.76 11.51 -7.30
N LYS A 9 2.86 11.85 -6.62
CA LYS A 9 2.89 11.98 -5.15
C LYS A 9 1.94 13.09 -4.67
N LEU A 10 1.92 14.24 -5.34
CA LEU A 10 1.03 15.35 -4.98
C LEU A 10 -0.44 14.99 -5.16
N TYR A 11 -0.77 14.29 -6.25
CA TYR A 11 -2.12 13.78 -6.50
C TYR A 11 -2.61 12.91 -5.34
N PHE A 12 -1.83 11.92 -4.92
CA PHE A 12 -2.21 11.06 -3.79
C PHE A 12 -2.30 11.80 -2.45
N ARG A 13 -1.48 12.83 -2.24
CA ARG A 13 -1.55 13.67 -1.03
C ARG A 13 -2.78 14.58 -1.01
N GLY A 14 -3.29 14.96 -2.19
CA GLY A 14 -4.43 15.86 -2.34
C GLY A 14 -5.80 15.17 -2.36
N LEU A 15 -5.87 13.85 -2.24
CA LEU A 15 -7.15 13.13 -2.16
C LEU A 15 -7.85 13.43 -0.84
N ASP A 16 -9.17 13.67 -0.87
CA ASP A 16 -10.01 13.85 0.32
C ASP A 16 -9.91 12.66 1.28
N HIS A 17 -9.80 11.45 0.71
CA HIS A 17 -9.54 10.21 1.43
C HIS A 17 -8.17 9.66 1.04
N ALA A 18 -7.41 9.23 2.05
CA ALA A 18 -6.14 8.58 1.80
C ALA A 18 -6.33 7.35 0.88
N LEU A 19 -5.46 7.22 -0.12
CA LEU A 19 -5.47 6.06 -1.01
C LEU A 19 -5.40 4.72 -0.25
N PHE A 20 -4.66 4.75 0.87
CA PHE A 20 -4.51 3.63 1.79
C PHE A 20 -5.38 3.88 3.01
N PRO A 21 -6.34 2.98 3.30
CA PRO A 21 -7.12 3.03 4.53
C PRO A 21 -6.18 3.05 5.75
N LYS A 22 -6.38 3.98 6.67
CA LYS A 22 -5.51 4.12 7.85
C LYS A 22 -5.70 2.96 8.83
N GLU A 23 -6.83 2.28 8.73
CA GLU A 23 -7.25 1.18 9.59
C GLU A 23 -6.31 -0.01 9.46
N VAL A 24 -5.76 -0.27 8.26
CA VAL A 24 -4.82 -1.37 8.03
C VAL A 24 -3.36 -1.01 8.36
N PHE A 25 -3.07 0.25 8.71
CA PHE A 25 -1.71 0.70 8.94
C PHE A 25 -1.05 -0.07 10.10
N HIS A 26 -1.75 -0.20 11.22
CA HIS A 26 -1.22 -0.91 12.39
C HIS A 26 -0.98 -2.40 12.10
N ASP A 27 -1.88 -3.05 11.36
CA ASP A 27 -1.74 -4.45 10.97
C ASP A 27 -0.52 -4.65 10.05
N LEU A 28 -0.30 -3.74 9.10
CA LEU A 28 0.88 -3.75 8.22
C LEU A 28 2.18 -3.53 9.01
N ILE A 29 2.19 -2.61 9.98
CA ILE A 29 3.36 -2.37 10.84
C ILE A 29 3.66 -3.60 11.69
N SER A 30 2.65 -4.27 12.24
CA SER A 30 2.82 -5.53 12.97
C SER A 30 3.50 -6.61 12.12
N CYS A 31 3.16 -6.68 10.83
CA CYS A 31 3.82 -7.61 9.91
C CYS A 31 5.32 -7.34 9.77
N VAL A 32 5.79 -6.08 9.86
CA VAL A 32 7.22 -5.74 9.72
C VAL A 32 8.06 -6.34 10.85
N SER A 33 7.50 -6.46 12.05
CA SER A 33 8.15 -7.08 13.21
C SER A 33 8.25 -8.61 13.12
N MET A 34 7.61 -9.25 12.13
CA MET A 34 7.70 -10.70 11.93
C MET A 34 9.03 -11.08 11.27
N GLU A 35 9.81 -11.91 11.95
CA GLU A 35 11.10 -12.41 11.45
C GLU A 35 10.93 -13.43 10.31
N ASN A 36 9.92 -14.30 10.41
CA ASN A 36 9.66 -15.31 9.40
C ASN A 36 9.04 -14.66 8.14
N LEU A 37 9.79 -14.67 7.05
CA LEU A 37 9.38 -14.05 5.78
C LEU A 37 8.11 -14.67 5.18
N GLN A 38 7.92 -15.98 5.35
CA GLN A 38 6.74 -16.68 4.81
C GLN A 38 5.49 -16.33 5.60
N GLU A 39 5.59 -16.36 6.93
CA GLU A 39 4.49 -15.95 7.81
C GLU A 39 4.12 -14.49 7.60
N ARG A 40 5.13 -13.63 7.44
CA ARG A 40 4.97 -12.21 7.12
C ARG A 40 4.24 -12.02 5.80
N ALA A 41 4.61 -12.75 4.75
CA ALA A 41 3.94 -12.67 3.45
C ALA A 41 2.47 -13.10 3.53
N VAL A 42 2.17 -14.17 4.27
CA VAL A 42 0.80 -14.64 4.50
C VAL A 42 -0.04 -13.60 5.25
N HIS A 43 0.52 -12.99 6.31
CA HIS A 43 -0.18 -11.94 7.06
C HIS A 43 -0.41 -10.68 6.24
N ILE A 44 0.61 -10.20 5.52
CA ILE A 44 0.46 -9.06 4.61
C ILE A 44 -0.65 -9.35 3.59
N ARG A 45 -0.67 -10.54 2.98
CA ARG A 45 -1.73 -10.92 2.04
C ARG A 45 -3.11 -10.87 2.71
N LYS A 46 -3.26 -11.36 3.93
CA LYS A 46 -4.53 -11.32 4.68
C LYS A 46 -5.00 -9.89 4.92
N VAL A 47 -4.09 -8.99 5.31
CA VAL A 47 -4.40 -7.56 5.51
C VAL A 47 -4.77 -6.89 4.19
N LEU A 48 -4.04 -7.17 3.10
CA LEU A 48 -4.37 -6.61 1.79
C LEU A 48 -5.75 -7.07 1.30
N LEU A 49 -6.13 -8.32 1.55
CA LEU A 49 -7.43 -8.85 1.14
C LEU A 49 -8.62 -8.21 1.87
N SER A 50 -8.42 -7.47 2.96
CA SER A 50 -9.48 -6.70 3.62
C SER A 50 -9.75 -5.34 2.93
N LEU A 51 -8.86 -4.91 2.03
CA LEU A 51 -8.97 -3.64 1.33
C LEU A 51 -9.97 -3.71 0.15
N PRO A 52 -10.60 -2.58 -0.20
CA PRO A 52 -11.42 -2.50 -1.41
C PRO A 52 -10.63 -2.89 -2.68
N SER A 53 -11.30 -3.55 -3.62
CA SER A 53 -10.66 -4.01 -4.88
C SER A 53 -9.99 -2.88 -5.66
N ASN A 54 -10.58 -1.68 -5.66
CA ASN A 54 -10.00 -0.51 -6.32
C ASN A 54 -8.67 -0.08 -5.70
N THR A 55 -8.56 -0.13 -4.36
CA THR A 55 -7.32 0.14 -3.64
C THR A 55 -6.23 -0.86 -4.04
N LEU A 56 -6.57 -2.16 -4.10
CA LEU A 56 -5.63 -3.20 -4.51
C LEU A 56 -5.12 -3.01 -5.94
N ILE A 57 -5.99 -2.62 -6.87
CA ILE A 57 -5.63 -2.35 -8.25
C ILE A 57 -4.63 -1.19 -8.33
N ILE A 58 -4.91 -0.09 -7.63
CA ILE A 58 -4.02 1.09 -7.64
C ILE A 58 -2.67 0.73 -6.98
N MET A 59 -2.67 0.02 -5.86
CA MET A 59 -1.43 -0.45 -5.21
C MET A 59 -0.57 -1.30 -6.13
N ARG A 60 -1.19 -2.23 -6.87
CA ARG A 60 -0.48 -3.08 -7.84
C ARG A 60 0.21 -2.24 -8.90
N TYR A 61 -0.49 -1.27 -9.50
CA TYR A 61 0.11 -0.40 -10.52
C TYR A 61 1.15 0.56 -9.93
N LEU A 62 0.90 1.09 -8.73
CA LEU A 62 1.84 1.96 -8.04
C LEU A 62 3.15 1.22 -7.73
N PHE A 63 3.09 0.02 -7.17
CA PHE A 63 4.30 -0.76 -6.88
C PHE A 63 4.99 -1.25 -8.15
N ALA A 64 4.25 -1.63 -9.21
CA ALA A 64 4.84 -1.98 -10.49
C ALA A 64 5.56 -0.78 -11.15
N PHE A 65 5.07 0.45 -10.92
CA PHE A 65 5.73 1.68 -11.39
C PHE A 65 6.96 2.06 -10.57
N LEU A 66 7.04 1.65 -9.29
CA LEU A 66 8.15 1.96 -8.39
C LEU A 66 9.30 0.93 -8.44
N ASN A 67 9.05 -0.25 -9.01
CA ASN A 67 10.06 -1.27 -9.32
C ASN A 67 10.79 -0.96 -10.63
#